data_AF-A0ABD5S2J2-F1
#
_entry.id   AF-A0ABD5S2J2-F1
#
_cell.length_a   1.000
_cell.length_b   1.000
_cell.length_c   1.000
_cell.angle_alpha   90.00
_cell.angle_beta   90.00
_cell.angle_gamma   90.00
#
_symmetry.space_group_name_H-M   'P 1'
#
loop_
_entity.id
_entity.type
_entity.pdbx_description
1 polymer ?
#
loop_
_entity_poly.entity_id
_entity_poly.type
_entity_poly.pdbx_seq_one_letter_code
_entity_poly.pdbx_strand_id
1 'polypeptide(L)'
;TSRHGRPLTVPWLGDLTRDVERDGMTVAFGAPGRGLPDILGIDVDDVDAETADADAGGKDSPSDGGVEPVADPGFDLWLNTIPRQGSEVVRTEEALFASLAPLTLTE
;
A
#
# COMPACT_ATOMS: atom_id res chain seq x y z
N THR A 1 4.62 -0.08 3.50
CA THR A 1 4.05 1.28 3.43
C THR A 1 4.92 2.17 2.55
N SER A 2 4.31 3.07 1.77
CA SER A 2 5.01 3.97 0.84
C SER A 2 4.20 5.24 0.61
N ARG A 3 4.86 6.37 0.32
CA ARG A 3 4.18 7.62 -0.09
C ARG A 3 3.52 7.53 -1.47
N HIS A 4 3.99 6.59 -2.29
CA HIS A 4 3.46 6.22 -3.61
C HIS A 4 2.39 5.11 -3.51
N GLY A 5 2.07 4.65 -2.29
CA GLY A 5 0.97 3.70 -2.12
C GLY A 5 -0.40 4.38 -2.15
N ARG A 6 -1.45 3.57 -2.15
CA ARG A 6 -2.84 4.01 -2.09
C ARG A 6 -3.05 4.85 -0.83
N PRO A 7 -3.57 6.09 -0.93
CA PRO A 7 -3.89 6.88 0.24
C PRO A 7 -4.90 6.18 1.15
N LEU A 8 -4.55 6.01 2.43
CA LEU A 8 -5.49 5.53 3.43
C LEU A 8 -6.57 6.60 3.67
N THR A 9 -7.83 6.18 3.59
CA THR A 9 -8.99 7.05 3.83
C THR A 9 -9.90 6.45 4.89
N VAL A 10 -10.65 7.31 5.58
CA VAL A 10 -11.60 6.86 6.62
C VAL A 10 -12.65 5.86 6.09
N PRO A 11 -13.25 6.05 4.90
CA PRO A 11 -14.22 5.08 4.37
C PRO A 11 -13.63 3.68 4.15
N TRP A 12 -12.39 3.58 3.69
CA TRP A 12 -11.75 2.29 3.43
C TRP A 12 -11.16 1.64 4.69
N LEU A 13 -10.83 2.45 5.71
CA LEU A 13 -10.18 1.96 6.93
C LEU A 13 -10.98 0.85 7.62
N GLY A 14 -12.31 0.97 7.70
CA GLY A 14 -13.15 -0.04 8.36
C GLY A 14 -13.22 -1.39 7.64
N ASP A 15 -13.07 -1.39 6.31
CA ASP A 15 -12.98 -2.65 5.56
C ASP A 15 -11.58 -3.25 5.70
N LEU A 16 -10.55 -2.41 5.63
CA LEU A 16 -9.16 -2.83 5.80
C LEU A 16 -8.89 -3.42 7.19
N THR A 17 -9.40 -2.83 8.28
CA THR A 17 -9.21 -3.37 9.64
C THR A 17 -9.91 -4.71 9.82
N ARG A 18 -11.08 -4.92 9.19
CA ARG A 18 -11.79 -6.21 9.21
C ARG A 18 -11.02 -7.30 8.48
N ASP A 19 -10.42 -6.99 7.33
CA ASP A 19 -9.56 -7.93 6.62
C ASP A 19 -8.30 -8.26 7.44
N VAL A 20 -7.66 -7.24 8.04
CA VAL A 20 -6.51 -7.43 8.94
C VAL A 20 -6.85 -8.28 10.17
N GLU A 21 -8.02 -8.10 10.77
CA GLU A 21 -8.45 -8.90 11.92
C GLU A 21 -8.70 -10.37 11.53
N ARG A 22 -9.31 -10.60 10.36
CA ARG A 22 -9.63 -11.95 9.86
C ARG A 22 -8.37 -12.71 9.42
N ASP A 23 -7.49 -12.06 8.67
CA ASP A 23 -6.42 -12.72 7.93
C ASP A 23 -5.02 -12.45 8.53
N GLY A 24 -4.91 -11.49 9.45
CA GLY A 24 -3.65 -10.97 9.95
C GLY A 24 -3.00 -9.98 8.98
N MET A 25 -1.88 -9.37 9.39
CA MET A 25 -1.09 -8.52 8.49
C MET A 25 0.41 -8.58 8.79
N THR A 26 1.21 -8.39 7.75
CA THR A 26 2.63 -8.05 7.87
C THR A 26 2.85 -6.66 7.28
N VAL A 27 3.47 -5.76 8.04
CA VAL A 27 3.74 -4.39 7.59
C VAL A 27 5.24 -4.21 7.43
N ALA A 28 5.66 -3.90 6.19
CA ALA A 28 7.02 -3.51 5.89
C ALA A 28 7.17 -1.98 5.91
N PHE A 29 8.29 -1.51 6.47
CA PHE A 29 8.68 -0.11 6.49
C PHE A 29 10.01 0.09 5.77
N GLY A 30 10.08 1.13 4.95
CA GLY A 30 11.31 1.53 4.29
C GLY A 30 12.23 2.34 5.19
N ALA A 31 13.44 2.60 4.69
CA ALA A 31 14.38 3.51 5.32
C ALA A 31 14.06 4.97 4.96
N PRO A 32 14.26 5.94 5.87
CA PRO A 32 14.10 7.36 5.56
C PRO A 32 15.01 7.76 4.39
N GLY A 33 14.48 8.50 3.41
CA GLY A 33 15.23 8.96 2.24
C GLY A 33 15.49 7.90 1.15
N ARG A 34 15.04 6.65 1.33
CA ARG A 34 15.03 5.61 0.28
C ARG A 34 13.63 5.03 0.05
N GLY A 35 12.89 4.73 1.11
CA GLY A 35 11.62 4.00 1.00
C GLY A 35 11.81 2.53 0.59
N LEU A 36 10.72 1.79 0.48
CA LEU A 36 10.74 0.38 0.04
C LEU A 36 10.99 0.21 -1.47
N PRO A 37 10.44 1.04 -2.38
CA PRO A 37 10.67 0.87 -3.82
C PRO A 37 12.16 0.88 -4.16
N ASP A 38 12.91 1.88 -3.70
CA ASP A 38 14.37 1.94 -3.88
C ASP A 38 15.13 0.80 -3.19
N ILE A 39 14.63 0.27 -2.07
CA ILE A 39 15.26 -0.87 -1.38
C ILE A 39 15.12 -2.15 -2.20
N LEU A 40 13.98 -2.34 -2.86
CA LEU A 40 13.64 -3.54 -3.61
C LEU A 40 13.98 -3.43 -5.11
N GLY A 41 14.34 -2.24 -5.59
CA GLY A 41 14.61 -1.99 -7.01
C GLY A 41 13.34 -1.98 -7.85
N ILE A 42 12.22 -1.56 -7.27
CA ILE A 42 10.90 -1.46 -7.91
C ILE A 42 10.70 -0.02 -8.38
N ASP A 43 10.17 0.18 -9.58
CA ASP A 43 9.82 1.51 -10.07
C ASP A 43 8.63 2.07 -9.28
N VAL A 44 8.65 3.38 -8.99
CA VAL A 44 7.54 4.03 -8.28
C VAL A 44 6.25 4.01 -9.12
N ASP A 45 6.37 4.00 -10.45
CA ASP A 45 5.23 3.92 -11.35
C ASP A 45 4.50 2.56 -11.21
N ASP A 46 5.23 1.48 -10.91
CA ASP A 46 4.64 0.15 -10.67
C ASP A 46 3.88 0.09 -9.33
N VAL A 47 4.32 0.89 -8.34
CA VAL A 47 3.67 0.99 -7.03
C VAL A 47 2.37 1.79 -7.10
N ASP A 48 2.35 2.87 -7.89
CA ASP A 48 1.15 3.69 -8.11
C ASP A 48 0.12 2.94 -8.99
N ALA A 49 0.54 2.17 -10.00
CA ALA A 49 -0.35 1.45 -10.92
C ALA A 49 -1.28 0.43 -10.24
N GLU A 50 -0.75 -0.39 -9.33
CA GLU A 50 -1.54 -1.33 -8.50
C GLU A 50 -2.65 -0.64 -7.68
N THR A 51 -2.43 0.63 -7.34
CA THR A 51 -3.36 1.39 -6.50
C THR A 51 -4.45 2.09 -7.29
N ALA A 52 -4.26 2.27 -8.59
CA ALA A 52 -5.24 2.81 -9.53
C ALA A 52 -6.27 1.75 -9.98
N ASP A 53 -5.85 0.50 -10.16
CA ASP A 53 -6.74 -0.58 -10.61
C ASP A 53 -7.70 -1.07 -9.51
N ALA A 54 -7.37 -0.86 -8.23
CA ALA A 54 -8.25 -1.21 -7.11
C ALA A 54 -9.53 -0.35 -6.98
N ASP A 55 -9.62 0.79 -7.70
CA ASP A 55 -10.83 1.65 -7.77
C ASP A 55 -11.71 1.32 -8.98
N ALA A 56 -11.20 0.51 -9.93
CA ALA A 56 -11.94 0.05 -11.09
C ALA A 56 -12.66 -1.29 -10.78
N GLY A 57 -13.80 -1.19 -10.09
CA GLY A 57 -14.74 -2.30 -9.88
C GLY A 57 -15.42 -2.80 -11.17
N GLY A 58 -14.64 -3.24 -12.16
CA GLY A 58 -15.10 -3.86 -13.41
C GLY A 58 -14.67 -5.31 -13.49
N LYS A 59 -15.38 -6.22 -12.81
CA LYS A 59 -15.39 -7.63 -13.19
C LYS A 59 -16.09 -7.71 -14.54
N ASP A 60 -15.33 -7.81 -15.64
CA ASP A 60 -15.68 -8.52 -16.88
C ASP A 60 -14.71 -8.15 -18.01
N SER A 61 -13.67 -8.97 -18.24
CA SER A 61 -13.16 -9.21 -19.58
C SER A 61 -12.38 -10.53 -19.65
N PRO A 62 -12.76 -11.47 -20.53
CA PRO A 62 -11.95 -12.62 -20.86
C PRO A 62 -11.06 -12.30 -22.06
N SER A 63 -9.74 -12.38 -21.91
CA SER A 63 -8.84 -12.48 -23.07
C SER A 63 -7.67 -13.41 -22.79
N ASP A 64 -7.83 -14.61 -23.33
CA ASP A 64 -6.85 -15.43 -24.05
C ASP A 64 -5.44 -14.85 -24.27
N GLY A 65 -4.42 -15.67 -23.95
CA GLY A 65 -3.16 -15.72 -24.71
C GLY A 65 -2.02 -14.78 -24.33
N GLY A 66 -1.28 -15.13 -23.28
CA GLY A 66 0.18 -14.94 -23.19
C GLY A 66 0.74 -13.54 -22.94
N VAL A 67 1.08 -13.25 -21.68
CA VAL A 67 2.35 -12.68 -21.20
C VAL A 67 2.40 -12.97 -19.69
N GLU A 68 3.58 -13.26 -19.15
CA GLU A 68 3.82 -13.40 -17.70
C GLU A 68 3.16 -12.24 -16.92
N PRO A 69 2.72 -12.45 -15.66
CA PRO A 69 2.11 -11.38 -14.88
C PRO A 69 3.06 -10.19 -14.86
N VAL A 70 2.58 -9.04 -15.34
CA VAL A 70 3.35 -7.80 -15.36
C VAL A 70 3.56 -7.41 -13.89
N ALA A 71 4.80 -7.61 -13.43
CA ALA A 71 5.40 -7.19 -12.17
C ALA A 71 4.64 -7.61 -10.89
N ASP A 72 5.08 -8.68 -10.23
CA ASP A 72 4.78 -8.88 -8.80
C ASP A 72 5.53 -7.78 -8.01
N PRO A 73 4.82 -6.77 -7.46
CA PRO A 73 5.46 -5.64 -6.79
C PRO A 73 5.88 -5.98 -5.35
N GLY A 74 5.82 -7.26 -4.96
CA GLY A 74 6.38 -7.81 -3.73
C GLY A 74 5.50 -7.70 -2.48
N PHE A 75 4.37 -7.00 -2.54
CA PHE A 75 3.42 -6.87 -1.43
C PHE A 75 1.97 -6.93 -1.94
N ASP A 76 1.08 -7.51 -1.13
CA ASP A 76 -0.37 -7.56 -1.43
C ASP A 76 -1.01 -6.16 -1.49
N LEU A 77 -0.40 -5.18 -0.81
CA LEU A 77 -0.90 -3.81 -0.76
C LEU A 77 0.22 -2.80 -0.51
N TRP A 78 0.33 -1.84 -1.43
CA TRP A 78 1.09 -0.61 -1.22
C TRP A 78 0.19 0.48 -0.62
N LEU A 79 0.45 0.81 0.65
CA LEU A 79 -0.37 1.74 1.44
C LEU A 79 0.39 3.02 1.80
N ASN A 80 -0.25 4.17 1.57
CA ASN A 80 0.14 5.48 2.10
C ASN A 80 -0.73 5.86 3.30
N THR A 81 -0.20 5.67 4.51
CA THR A 81 -0.87 5.96 5.78
C THR A 81 -0.76 7.42 6.23
N ILE A 82 0.03 8.24 5.53
CA ILE A 82 0.25 9.66 5.87
C ILE A 82 0.00 10.53 4.63
N PRO A 83 -1.24 10.53 4.11
CA PRO A 83 -1.58 11.34 2.95
C PRO A 83 -1.37 12.83 3.27
N ARG A 84 -0.83 13.57 2.30
CA ARG A 84 -0.50 15.01 2.44
C ARG A 84 0.47 15.29 3.60
N GLN A 85 1.47 14.43 3.81
CA GLN A 85 2.54 14.68 4.77
C GLN A 85 3.15 16.08 4.57
N GLY A 86 3.34 16.80 5.67
CA GLY A 86 3.90 18.16 5.65
C GLY A 86 5.43 18.20 5.67
N SER A 87 6.08 17.07 5.88
CA SER A 87 7.53 16.92 5.85
C SER A 87 8.00 16.29 4.53
N GLU A 88 9.25 16.53 4.17
CA GLU A 88 9.88 15.85 3.03
C GLU A 88 10.05 14.34 3.30
N VAL A 89 10.44 14.00 4.54
CA VAL A 89 10.67 12.62 4.99
C VAL A 89 9.90 12.38 6.28
N VAL A 90 9.34 11.18 6.42
CA VAL A 90 8.81 10.64 7.68
C VAL A 90 9.79 9.57 8.14
N ARG A 91 10.23 9.67 9.40
CA ARG A 91 11.16 8.68 9.95
C ARG A 91 10.46 7.35 10.20
N THR A 92 11.21 6.25 10.21
CA THR A 92 10.62 4.91 10.37
C THR A 92 9.82 4.78 11.66
N GLU A 93 10.29 5.37 12.77
CA GLU A 93 9.57 5.38 14.05
C GLU A 93 8.24 6.14 13.99
N GLU A 94 8.18 7.26 13.27
CA GLU A 94 6.96 8.05 13.08
C GLU A 94 5.98 7.31 12.18
N ALA A 95 6.49 6.73 11.08
CA ALA A 95 5.72 5.93 10.15
C ALA A 95 5.11 4.70 10.83
N LEU A 96 5.82 4.08 11.78
CA LEU A 96 5.32 2.96 12.56
C LEU A 96 4.08 3.35 13.35
N PHE A 97 4.13 4.45 14.12
CA PHE A 97 2.96 4.92 14.87
C PHE A 97 1.81 5.32 13.94
N ALA A 98 2.09 6.10 12.90
CA ALA A 98 1.06 6.58 11.98
C ALA A 98 0.40 5.47 11.17
N SER A 99 1.10 4.36 10.94
CA SER A 99 0.56 3.20 10.20
C SER A 99 -0.15 2.22 11.10
N LEU A 100 0.44 1.85 12.24
CA LEU A 100 -0.14 0.82 13.09
C LEU A 100 -1.34 1.34 13.89
N ALA A 101 -1.34 2.60 14.34
CA ALA A 101 -2.46 3.16 15.10
C ALA A 101 -3.84 3.00 14.41
N PRO A 102 -4.01 3.35 13.11
CA PRO A 102 -5.27 3.12 12.41
C PRO A 102 -5.50 1.64 12.07
N LEU A 103 -4.46 0.88 11.68
CA LEU A 103 -4.60 -0.51 11.25
C LEU A 103 -4.92 -1.49 12.39
N THR A 104 -4.73 -1.08 13.64
CA THR A 104 -5.06 -1.87 14.83
C THR A 104 -6.29 -1.36 15.57
N LEU A 105 -7.11 -0.50 14.94
CA LEU A 105 -8.39 -0.09 15.54
C LEU A 105 -9.33 -1.31 15.58
N THR A 106 -9.80 -1.63 16.78
CA THR A 106 -10.84 -2.63 17.01
C THR A 106 -12.20 -1.94 17.04
N GLU A 107 -13.20 -2.51 16.38
CA GLU A 107 -14.58 -2.04 16.41
C GLU A 107 -15.27 -2.33 17.75
#